data_AF-A0A7U0N3D6-F1
#
_entry.id   AF-A0A7U0N3D6-F1
#
_cell.length_a   1.000
_cell.length_b   1.000
_cell.length_c   1.000
_cell.angle_alpha   90.00
_cell.angle_beta   90.00
_cell.angle_gamma   90.00
#
_symmetry.space_group_name_H-M   'P 1'
#
loop_
_entity.id
_entity.type
_entity.pdbx_description
1 polymer ?
#
loop_
_entity_poly.entity_id
_entity_poly.type
_entity_poly.pdbx_seq_one_letter_code
_entity_poly.pdbx_strand_id
1 'polypeptide(L)' 'MEFSDQVAIAAIKAASDITVAKINAKGHKFDGYVVPVNWFKKSLAEVIEAMEKEMKVKP' A
#
# COMPACT_ATOMS: atom_id res chain seq x y z
N MET A 1 -15.04 8.59 -5.33
CA MET A 1 -14.27 9.55 -4.52
C MET A 1 -13.04 9.86 -5.34
N GLU A 2 -13.06 10.97 -6.09
CA GLU A 2 -11.89 11.40 -6.88
C GLU A 2 -10.90 12.01 -5.88
N PHE A 3 -9.80 11.31 -5.62
CA PHE A 3 -8.68 11.90 -4.88
C PHE A 3 -8.04 12.97 -5.75
N SER A 4 -7.60 14.10 -5.18
CA SER A 4 -6.78 15.05 -5.94
C SER A 4 -5.51 14.34 -6.42
N ASP A 5 -4.97 14.74 -7.57
CA ASP A 5 -3.77 14.14 -8.15
C ASP A 5 -2.61 14.04 -7.14
N GLN A 6 -2.46 15.05 -6.28
CA GLN A 6 -1.46 15.06 -5.21
C GLN A 6 -1.69 13.96 -4.17
N VAL A 7 -2.94 13.70 -3.79
CA VAL A 7 -3.30 12.64 -2.85
C VAL A 7 -3.10 11.27 -3.48
N ALA A 8 -3.44 11.12 -4.77
CA ALA A 8 -3.19 9.88 -5.52
C ALA A 8 -1.68 9.58 -5.62
N ILE A 9 -0.86 10.58 -5.95
CA ILE A 9 0.61 10.45 -6.00
C ILE A 9 1.18 10.08 -4.62
N ALA A 10 0.69 10.72 -3.56
CA ALA A 10 1.12 10.41 -2.19
C ALA A 10 0.76 8.98 -1.78
N ALA A 11 -0.44 8.51 -2.13
CA ALA A 11 -0.88 7.15 -1.85
C ALA A 11 -0.04 6.11 -2.60
N ILE A 12 0.27 6.34 -3.88
CA ILE A 12 1.14 5.48 -4.69
C ILE A 12 2.54 5.42 -4.08
N LYS A 13 3.09 6.56 -3.67
CA LYS A 13 4.42 6.61 -3.04
C LYS A 13 4.46 5.85 -1.71
N ALA A 14 3.48 6.08 -0.85
CA ALA A 14 3.36 5.35 0.42
C ALA A 14 3.21 3.83 0.20
N ALA A 15 2.39 3.41 -0.76
CA ALA A 15 2.22 2.00 -1.11
C ALA A 15 3.52 1.38 -1.64
N SER A 16 4.31 2.13 -2.41
CA SER A 16 5.63 1.72 -2.88
C SER A 16 6.60 1.50 -1.71
N ASP A 17 6.71 2.48 -0.81
CA ASP A 17 7.60 2.43 0.35
C ASP A 17 7.25 1.26 1.28
N ILE A 18 5.95 1.05 1.55
CA ILE A 18 5.47 -0.10 2.33
C ILE A 18 5.81 -1.42 1.65
N THR A 19 5.66 -1.50 0.33
CA THR A 19 5.95 -2.72 -0.44
C THR A 19 7.43 -3.06 -0.36
N VAL A 20 8.31 -2.08 -0.57
CA VAL A 20 9.76 -2.25 -0.44
C VAL A 20 10.14 -2.64 1.00
N ALA A 21 9.56 -1.99 2.01
CA ALA A 21 9.80 -2.32 3.41
C ALA A 21 9.36 -3.76 3.75
N LYS A 22 8.20 -4.21 3.25
CA LYS A 22 7.70 -5.57 3.42
C LYS A 22 8.60 -6.61 2.73
N ILE A 23 9.13 -6.28 1.54
CA ILE A 23 10.10 -7.12 0.83
C ILE A 23 11.38 -7.23 1.66
N ASN A 24 11.94 -6.10 2.08
CA ASN A 24 13.18 -6.06 2.86
C ASN A 24 13.06 -6.77 4.21
N ALA A 25 11.94 -6.58 4.92
CA ALA A 25 11.68 -7.20 6.22
C ALA A 25 11.50 -8.73 6.12
N LYS A 26 11.00 -9.23 4.99
CA LYS A 26 10.82 -10.68 4.75
C LYS A 26 12.04 -11.36 4.13
N GLY A 27 13.02 -10.59 3.63
CA GLY A 27 14.25 -11.10 3.02
C GLY A 27 14.00 -12.14 1.92
N HIS A 28 14.88 -13.14 1.80
CA HIS A 28 14.77 -14.27 0.86
C HIS A 28 13.49 -15.12 0.99
N LYS A 29 12.66 -14.94 2.03
CA LYS A 29 11.36 -15.64 2.17
C LYS A 29 10.26 -15.06 1.28
N PHE A 30 10.59 -14.04 0.50
CA PHE A 30 9.80 -13.62 -0.66
C PHE A 30 9.89 -14.60 -1.84
N ASP A 31 10.56 -15.75 -1.68
CA ASP A 31 10.54 -16.90 -2.60
C ASP A 31 9.16 -17.62 -2.67
N GLY A 32 8.10 -16.93 -2.27
CA GLY A 32 6.72 -17.32 -2.49
C GLY A 32 6.26 -17.05 -3.93
N TYR A 33 7.09 -17.31 -4.95
CA TYR A 33 6.61 -17.42 -6.35
C TYR A 33 5.64 -18.62 -6.53
N VAL A 34 5.37 -19.37 -5.46
CA VAL A 34 4.33 -20.42 -5.38
C VAL A 34 2.92 -19.83 -5.55
N VAL A 35 2.72 -18.54 -5.25
CA VAL A 35 1.43 -17.84 -5.46
C VAL A 35 1.70 -16.45 -6.06
N PRO A 36 1.07 -16.05 -7.18
CA PRO A 36 1.23 -14.73 -7.78
C PRO A 36 0.54 -13.66 -6.93
N VAL A 37 1.17 -13.26 -5.82
CA VAL A 37 0.68 -12.20 -4.95
C VAL A 37 1.23 -10.86 -5.43
N ASN A 38 0.34 -9.98 -5.91
CA ASN A 38 0.70 -8.60 -6.22
C ASN A 38 0.77 -7.77 -4.92
N TRP A 39 1.97 -7.68 -4.36
CA TRP A 39 2.23 -6.99 -3.10
C TRP A 39 2.00 -5.48 -3.16
N PHE A 40 2.27 -4.86 -4.30
CA PHE A 40 1.98 -3.45 -4.49
C PHE A 40 0.47 -3.18 -4.42
N LYS A 41 -0.35 -3.99 -5.11
CA LYS A 41 -1.81 -3.90 -5.05
C LYS A 41 -2.33 -4.05 -3.61
N LYS A 42 -1.74 -4.97 -2.84
CA LYS A 42 -2.11 -5.17 -1.44
C LYS A 42 -1.75 -3.96 -0.57
N SER A 43 -0.53 -3.43 -0.70
CA SER A 43 -0.11 -2.23 0.03
C SER A 43 -0.95 -1.00 -0.35
N LEU A 44 -1.32 -0.86 -1.61
CA LEU A 44 -2.18 0.24 -2.06
C LEU A 44 -3.58 0.16 -1.45
N ALA A 45 -4.18 -1.03 -1.38
CA ALA A 45 -5.46 -1.23 -0.71
C ALA A 45 -5.38 -0.88 0.79
N GLU A 46 -4.31 -1.29 1.48
CA GLU A 46 -4.08 -0.94 2.89
C GLU A 46 -3.98 0.58 3.10
N VAL A 47 -3.29 1.29 2.20
CA VAL A 47 -3.17 2.76 2.25
C VAL A 47 -4.55 3.42 2.05
N ILE A 48 -5.31 2.97 1.06
CA ILE A 48 -6.65 3.52 0.79
C ILE A 48 -7.60 3.26 1.96
N GLU A 49 -7.62 2.05 2.52
CA GLU A 49 -8.44 1.72 3.70
C GLU A 49 -8.06 2.57 4.92
N ALA A 50 -6.77 2.78 5.15
CA ALA A 50 -6.28 3.64 6.23
C ALA A 50 -6.73 5.09 6.02
N MET A 51 -6.57 5.63 4.81
CA MET A 51 -7.04 6.97 4.46
C MET A 51 -8.55 7.12 4.67
N GLU A 52 -9.36 6.15 4.22
CA GLU A 52 -10.81 6.18 4.43
C GLU A 52 -11.20 6.13 5.92
N LYS A 53 -10.49 5.34 6.74
CA LYS A 53 -10.71 5.30 8.19
C LYS A 53 -10.36 6.65 8.83
N GLU A 54 -9.18 7.20 8.56
CA GLU A 54 -8.76 8.50 9.10
C GLU A 54 -9.69 9.64 8.65
N MET A 55 -10.16 9.63 7.40
CA MET A 55 -11.12 10.61 6.90
C MET A 55 -12.51 10.47 7.52
N LYS A 56 -12.93 9.26 7.91
CA LYS A 56 -14.20 9.04 8.63
C LYS A 56 -14.12 9.33 10.13
N VAL A 57 -12.92 9.40 10.70
CA VAL A 57 -12.67 9.63 12.13
C VAL A 57 -12.47 11.13 12.44
N LYS A 58 -12.25 11.97 11.43
CA LYS A 58 -12.21 13.43 11.62
C LYS A 58 -13.63 13.97 11.89
N PRO A 59 -13.90 14.59 13.05
CA PRO A 59 -15.18 15.25 13.34
C PRO A 59 -15.40 16.49 12.46
#